data_AF-U3J224-F1
#
_entry.id   AF-U3J224-F1
#
_cell.length_a   1.000
_cell.length_b   1.000
_cell.length_c   1.000
_cell.angle_alpha   90.00
_cell.angle_beta   90.00
_cell.angle_gamma   90.00
#
_symmetry.space_group_name_H-M   'P 1'
#
loop_
_entity.id
_entity.type
_entity.pdbx_description
1 polymer ?
#
loop_
_entity_poly.entity_id
_entity_poly.type
_entity_poly.pdbx_seq_one_letter_code
_entity_poly.pdbx_strand_id
1 'polypeptide(L)'
;MKLPGFLPCPDPSLIAYALRSLPWISVPTVALFFAEVRGYSKLYDNIEDSPYGVFLSMLSFLFFTDMGIYWIHRGLHHKLFYKRFHKPHHLWKIATPFASHAFHPVDGFMQSLPYHVYPFLFPLHKITYLGLYIFVNVWTISIHDGDYRVPRLLRHVINARC
;
A
#
# COMPACT_ATOMS: atom_id res chain seq x y z
N MET A 1 -11.73 -31.93 10.24
CA MET A 1 -10.93 -32.24 9.03
C MET A 1 -10.82 -30.94 8.23
N LYS A 2 -9.64 -30.30 8.15
CA LYS A 2 -9.46 -29.08 7.34
C LYS A 2 -9.20 -29.51 5.89
N LEU A 3 -10.07 -29.12 4.97
CA LEU A 3 -9.86 -29.31 3.53
C LEU A 3 -8.59 -28.54 3.11
N PRO A 4 -7.63 -29.18 2.43
CA PRO A 4 -6.47 -28.48 1.90
C PRO A 4 -6.94 -27.53 0.79
N GLY A 5 -6.73 -26.23 0.99
CA GLY A 5 -7.01 -25.20 -0.02
C GLY A 5 -8.12 -24.20 0.30
N PHE A 6 -8.86 -24.34 1.41
CA PHE A 6 -9.79 -23.30 1.87
C PHE A 6 -9.17 -22.51 3.02
N LEU A 7 -8.93 -21.21 2.79
CA LEU A 7 -8.69 -20.26 3.87
C LEU A 7 -9.91 -20.29 4.80
N PRO A 8 -9.74 -20.35 6.14
CA PRO A 8 -10.86 -20.29 7.06
C PRO A 8 -11.64 -18.97 6.85
N CYS A 9 -12.94 -18.98 7.19
CA CYS A 9 -13.79 -17.79 7.08
C CYS A 9 -13.09 -16.55 7.68
N PRO A 10 -13.27 -15.36 7.09
CA PRO A 10 -12.66 -14.13 7.60
C PRO A 10 -12.96 -13.95 9.08
N ASP A 11 -11.91 -13.76 9.89
CA ASP A 11 -12.05 -13.52 11.32
C ASP A 11 -12.82 -12.19 11.53
N PRO A 12 -13.99 -12.19 12.19
CA PRO A 12 -14.75 -10.96 12.42
C PRO A 12 -13.97 -9.90 13.19
N SER A 13 -13.04 -10.32 14.04
CA SER A 13 -12.19 -9.40 14.81
C SER A 13 -11.16 -8.68 13.93
N LEU A 14 -10.64 -9.36 12.90
CA LEU A 14 -9.76 -8.77 11.89
C LEU A 14 -10.50 -7.69 11.08
N ILE A 15 -11.69 -8.02 10.58
CA ILE A 15 -12.50 -7.09 9.78
C ILE A 15 -12.84 -5.86 10.63
N ALA A 16 -13.31 -6.07 11.86
CA ALA A 16 -13.64 -4.98 12.77
C ALA A 16 -12.40 -4.12 13.09
N TYR A 17 -11.23 -4.72 13.26
CA TYR A 17 -9.99 -3.99 13.51
C TYR A 17 -9.59 -3.11 12.32
N ALA A 18 -9.60 -3.67 11.10
CA ALA A 18 -9.33 -2.92 9.87
C ALA A 18 -10.32 -1.76 9.68
N LEU A 19 -11.63 -2.02 9.80
CA LEU A 19 -12.65 -0.98 9.62
C LEU A 19 -12.57 0.12 10.68
N ARG A 20 -12.15 -0.20 11.91
CA ARG A 20 -11.96 0.79 12.97
C ARG A 20 -10.69 1.62 12.79
N SER A 21 -9.63 1.06 12.22
CA SER A 21 -8.37 1.80 12.04
C SER A 21 -8.40 2.73 10.83
N LEU A 22 -9.11 2.36 9.76
CA LEU A 22 -9.18 3.12 8.50
C LEU A 22 -9.54 4.60 8.70
N PRO A 23 -10.58 5.00 9.45
CA PRO A 23 -10.89 6.42 9.66
C PRO A 23 -9.72 7.21 10.26
N TRP A 24 -9.00 6.61 11.22
CA TRP A 24 -7.86 7.26 11.86
C TRP A 24 -6.64 7.38 10.95
N ILE A 25 -6.43 6.40 10.06
CA ILE A 25 -5.41 6.49 9.00
C ILE A 25 -5.80 7.61 8.02
N SER A 26 -7.08 7.73 7.69
CA SER A 26 -7.58 8.68 6.69
C SER A 26 -7.51 10.14 7.14
N VAL A 27 -7.60 10.46 8.43
CA VAL A 27 -7.55 11.88 8.91
C VAL A 27 -6.30 12.63 8.41
N PRO A 28 -5.06 12.18 8.69
CA PRO A 28 -3.87 12.86 8.19
C PRO A 28 -3.72 12.75 6.67
N THR A 29 -4.18 11.65 6.06
CA THR A 29 -4.19 11.48 4.59
C THR A 29 -5.07 12.53 3.91
N VAL A 30 -6.26 12.80 4.44
CA VAL A 30 -7.16 13.84 3.94
C VAL A 30 -6.52 15.22 4.05
N ALA A 31 -5.77 15.50 5.12
CA ALA A 31 -5.05 16.76 5.24
C ALA A 31 -3.97 16.94 4.15
N LEU A 32 -3.24 15.87 3.82
CA LEU A 32 -2.26 15.88 2.71
C LEU A 32 -2.95 16.05 1.35
N PHE A 33 -4.01 15.28 1.10
CA PHE A 33 -4.79 15.40 -0.14
C PHE A 33 -5.41 16.80 -0.27
N PHE A 34 -5.86 17.40 0.83
CA PHE A 34 -6.33 18.77 0.85
C PHE A 34 -5.24 19.77 0.46
N ALA A 35 -4.00 19.56 0.90
CA ALA A 35 -2.87 20.37 0.46
C ALA A 35 -2.54 20.17 -1.03
N GLU A 36 -2.66 18.95 -1.55
CA GLU A 36 -2.50 18.65 -2.98
C GLU A 36 -3.52 19.44 -3.82
N VAL A 37 -4.81 19.39 -3.47
CA VAL A 37 -5.87 20.10 -4.23
C VAL A 37 -5.81 21.62 -4.08
N ARG A 38 -5.16 22.13 -3.02
CA ARG A 38 -4.89 23.56 -2.82
C ARG A 38 -3.72 24.08 -3.67
N GLY A 39 -3.05 23.21 -4.42
CA GLY A 39 -1.94 23.58 -5.30
C GLY A 39 -0.59 23.67 -4.60
N TYR A 40 -0.43 23.08 -3.40
CA TYR A 40 0.87 22.99 -2.73
C TYR A 40 1.75 21.86 -3.27
N SER A 41 1.20 20.97 -4.10
CA SER A 41 1.93 19.90 -4.77
C SER A 41 2.36 20.31 -6.18
N LYS A 42 3.25 19.52 -6.79
CA LYS A 42 3.72 19.67 -8.17
C LYS A 42 2.85 18.91 -9.18
N LEU A 43 1.57 18.71 -8.84
CA LEU A 43 0.62 18.04 -9.72
C LEU A 43 0.20 18.94 -10.87
N TYR A 44 0.28 18.45 -12.10
CA TYR A 44 -0.09 19.18 -13.31
C TYR A 44 -1.28 18.56 -14.05
N ASP A 45 -1.99 19.38 -14.82
CA ASP A 45 -3.25 19.02 -15.47
C ASP A 45 -3.06 18.40 -16.86
N ASN A 46 -2.13 18.89 -17.68
CA ASN A 46 -1.98 18.42 -19.07
C ASN A 46 -0.81 17.45 -19.18
N ILE A 47 -0.95 16.40 -20.02
CA ILE A 47 0.10 15.39 -20.19
C ILE A 47 1.38 16.00 -20.79
N GLU A 48 1.22 17.03 -21.61
CA GLU A 48 2.27 17.79 -22.29
C GLU A 48 3.17 18.56 -21.31
N ASP A 49 2.69 18.84 -20.10
CA ASP A 49 3.45 19.53 -19.05
C ASP A 49 4.49 18.61 -18.38
N SER A 50 4.55 17.34 -18.79
CA SER A 50 5.46 16.33 -18.23
C SER A 50 6.93 16.61 -18.59
N PRO A 51 7.82 16.89 -17.62
CA PRO A 51 9.21 17.24 -17.92
C PRO A 51 10.03 16.09 -18.53
N TYR A 52 9.67 14.85 -18.23
CA TYR A 52 10.40 13.65 -18.64
C TYR A 52 9.49 12.58 -19.27
N GLY A 53 8.22 12.92 -19.53
CA GLY A 53 7.19 12.00 -20.01
C GLY A 53 6.46 11.26 -18.89
N VAL A 54 5.16 10.99 -19.13
CA VAL A 54 4.27 10.35 -18.15
C VAL A 54 4.73 8.94 -17.80
N PHE A 55 5.24 8.17 -18.77
CA PHE A 55 5.73 6.82 -18.52
C PHE A 55 6.90 6.78 -17.53
N LEU A 56 7.89 7.67 -17.69
CA LEU A 56 9.01 7.76 -16.76
C LEU A 56 8.58 8.30 -15.38
N SER A 57 7.60 9.19 -15.36
CA SER A 57 6.95 9.65 -14.12
C SER A 57 6.27 8.48 -13.38
N MET A 58 5.62 7.55 -14.10
CA MET A 58 5.05 6.33 -13.51
C MET A 58 6.12 5.41 -12.93
N LEU A 59 7.20 5.15 -13.68
CA LEU A 59 8.29 4.30 -13.19
C LEU A 59 8.96 4.89 -11.95
N SER A 60 9.22 6.20 -11.94
CA SER A 60 9.80 6.87 -10.78
C SER A 60 8.84 6.91 -9.58
N PHE A 61 7.53 7.07 -9.80
CA PHE A 61 6.53 6.94 -8.74
C PHE A 61 6.55 5.55 -8.11
N LEU A 62 6.49 4.49 -8.92
CA LEU A 62 6.51 3.12 -8.43
C LEU A 62 7.81 2.80 -7.68
N PHE A 63 8.95 3.19 -8.25
CA PHE A 63 10.25 2.99 -7.60
C PHE A 63 10.35 3.74 -6.26
N PHE A 64 9.99 5.02 -6.23
CA PHE A 64 10.06 5.83 -5.01
C PHE A 64 9.13 5.29 -3.92
N THR A 65 7.91 4.94 -4.30
CA THR A 65 6.91 4.47 -3.34
C THR A 65 7.26 3.10 -2.78
N ASP A 66 7.69 2.16 -3.63
CA ASP A 66 8.15 0.84 -3.20
C ASP A 66 9.35 0.92 -2.24
N MET A 67 10.37 1.71 -2.60
CA MET A 67 11.54 1.93 -1.73
C MET A 67 11.17 2.66 -0.43
N GLY A 68 10.31 3.67 -0.50
CA GLY A 68 9.85 4.41 0.68
C GLY A 68 9.11 3.51 1.65
N ILE A 69 8.19 2.68 1.15
CA ILE A 69 7.43 1.71 1.93
C ILE A 69 8.38 0.69 2.54
N TYR A 70 9.32 0.15 1.76
CA TYR A 70 10.32 -0.81 2.25
C TYR A 70 11.06 -0.27 3.47
N TRP A 71 11.60 0.95 3.39
CA TRP A 71 12.37 1.52 4.48
C TRP A 71 11.52 1.86 5.70
N ILE A 72 10.30 2.37 5.48
CA ILE A 72 9.35 2.64 6.57
C ILE A 72 8.95 1.34 7.27
N HIS A 73 8.58 0.32 6.52
CA HIS A 73 8.23 -1.00 7.04
C HIS A 73 9.41 -1.62 7.79
N ARG A 74 10.63 -1.59 7.23
CA ARG A 74 11.84 -2.02 7.92
C ARG A 74 12.08 -1.24 9.21
N GLY A 75 11.84 0.07 9.21
CA GLY A 75 11.89 0.92 10.39
C GLY A 75 10.85 0.54 11.45
N LEU A 76 9.62 0.20 11.02
CA LEU A 76 8.54 -0.26 11.90
C LEU A 76 8.85 -1.60 12.58
N HIS A 77 9.69 -2.44 11.95
CA HIS A 77 10.25 -3.64 12.58
C HIS A 77 11.33 -3.38 13.62
N HIS A 78 11.86 -2.16 13.71
CA HIS A 78 12.82 -1.82 14.74
C HIS A 78 12.19 -1.92 16.14
N LYS A 79 12.98 -2.37 17.14
CA LYS A 79 12.54 -2.67 18.51
C LYS A 79 11.71 -1.56 19.18
N LEU A 80 11.95 -0.30 18.83
CA LEU A 80 11.27 0.87 19.37
C LEU A 80 9.83 1.02 18.86
N PHE A 81 9.58 0.64 17.60
CA PHE A 81 8.28 0.83 16.94
C PHE A 81 7.48 -0.46 16.86
N TYR A 82 8.15 -1.60 16.71
CA TYR A 82 7.53 -2.88 16.46
C TYR A 82 6.44 -3.23 17.48
N LYS A 83 6.79 -3.28 18.77
CA LYS A 83 5.85 -3.71 19.81
C LYS A 83 4.59 -2.84 19.90
N ARG A 84 4.73 -1.54 19.60
CA ARG A 84 3.66 -0.55 19.78
C ARG A 84 2.77 -0.41 18.55
N PHE A 85 3.36 -0.37 17.36
CA PHE A 85 2.65 0.00 16.14
C PHE A 85 2.52 -1.16 15.16
N HIS A 86 3.58 -1.95 14.99
CA HIS A 86 3.64 -2.93 13.90
C HIS A 86 3.24 -4.35 14.31
N LYS A 87 3.47 -4.73 15.57
CA LYS A 87 3.09 -6.04 16.11
C LYS A 87 1.60 -6.35 15.91
N PRO A 88 0.64 -5.42 16.12
CA PRO A 88 -0.78 -5.70 15.88
C PRO A 88 -1.08 -6.20 14.47
N HIS A 89 -0.40 -5.65 13.45
CA HIS A 89 -0.54 -6.11 12.08
C HIS A 89 -0.05 -7.56 11.91
N HIS A 90 1.10 -7.90 12.51
CA HIS A 90 1.67 -9.27 12.47
C HIS A 90 0.92 -10.31 13.31
N LEU A 91 -0.11 -9.93 14.08
CA LEU A 91 -0.99 -10.90 14.74
C LEU A 91 -1.88 -11.63 13.73
N TRP A 92 -2.21 -10.97 12.62
CA TRP A 92 -3.07 -11.51 11.57
C TRP A 92 -2.28 -12.34 10.57
N LYS A 93 -1.99 -13.60 10.93
CA LYS A 93 -1.14 -14.49 10.13
C LYS A 93 -1.76 -14.99 8.82
N ILE A 94 -3.07 -14.93 8.70
CA ILE A 94 -3.79 -15.40 7.53
C ILE A 94 -3.93 -14.23 6.57
N ALA A 95 -3.26 -14.33 5.42
CA ALA A 95 -3.37 -13.38 4.34
C ALA A 95 -4.82 -13.35 3.84
N THR A 96 -5.46 -12.18 4.02
CA THR A 96 -6.75 -11.86 3.43
C THR A 96 -6.72 -10.39 2.99
N PRO A 97 -7.63 -9.96 2.10
CA PRO A 97 -7.76 -8.54 1.75
C PRO A 97 -7.88 -7.61 2.95
N PHE A 98 -8.56 -8.03 4.03
CA PHE A 98 -8.68 -7.22 5.24
C PHE A 98 -7.39 -7.20 6.07
N ALA A 99 -6.62 -8.30 6.08
CA ALA A 99 -5.31 -8.34 6.74
C ALA A 99 -4.34 -7.32 6.13
N SER A 100 -4.46 -7.03 4.83
CA SER A 100 -3.65 -6.01 4.14
C SER A 100 -3.86 -4.58 4.66
N HIS A 101 -4.96 -4.31 5.38
CA HIS A 101 -5.28 -2.98 5.92
C HIS A 101 -5.54 -2.99 7.44
N ALA A 102 -5.32 -4.13 8.10
CA ALA A 102 -5.48 -4.29 9.53
C ALA A 102 -4.26 -3.75 10.30
N PHE A 103 -3.98 -2.46 10.14
CA PHE A 103 -2.86 -1.77 10.78
C PHE A 103 -3.27 -1.02 12.04
N HIS A 104 -2.30 -0.79 12.93
CA HIS A 104 -2.40 0.34 13.85
C HIS A 104 -2.46 1.65 13.02
N PRO A 105 -3.22 2.69 13.41
CA PRO A 105 -3.36 3.89 12.58
C PRO A 105 -2.03 4.57 12.17
N VAL A 106 -1.09 4.68 13.11
CA VAL A 106 0.27 5.18 12.84
C VAL A 106 1.02 4.31 11.83
N ASP A 107 0.89 2.99 11.93
CA ASP A 107 1.55 2.05 11.01
C ASP A 107 0.99 2.22 9.59
N GLY A 108 -0.35 2.17 9.45
CA GLY A 108 -1.01 2.35 8.16
C GLY A 108 -0.72 3.70 7.51
N PHE A 109 -0.75 4.79 8.28
CA PHE A 109 -0.42 6.13 7.77
C PHE A 109 1.05 6.25 7.37
N MET A 110 1.98 5.73 8.18
CA MET A 110 3.40 5.77 7.83
C MET A 110 3.67 4.99 6.54
N GLN A 111 3.09 3.80 6.39
CA GLN A 111 3.26 3.01 5.17
C GLN A 111 2.59 3.66 3.94
N SER A 112 1.50 4.41 4.08
CA SER A 112 0.90 5.13 2.94
C SER A 112 1.61 6.45 2.60
N LEU A 113 2.43 6.98 3.50
CA LEU A 113 3.06 8.30 3.38
C LEU A 113 3.84 8.52 2.07
N PRO A 114 4.63 7.56 1.54
CA PRO A 114 5.38 7.76 0.29
C PRO A 114 4.50 8.14 -0.90
N TYR A 115 3.27 7.61 -0.99
CA TYR A 115 2.34 7.95 -2.07
C TYR A 115 1.95 9.43 -2.05
N HIS A 116 1.69 9.97 -0.87
CA HIS A 116 1.25 11.36 -0.68
C HIS A 116 2.40 12.35 -0.69
N VAL A 117 3.60 11.95 -0.28
CA VAL A 117 4.78 12.83 -0.30
C VAL A 117 5.34 13.00 -1.71
N TYR A 118 5.27 11.97 -2.55
CA TYR A 118 5.78 12.01 -3.92
C TYR A 118 5.35 13.26 -4.72
N PRO A 119 4.06 13.61 -4.82
CA PRO A 119 3.62 14.76 -5.61
C PRO A 119 4.11 16.12 -5.05
N PHE A 120 4.61 16.21 -3.82
CA PHE A 120 5.24 17.44 -3.31
C PHE A 120 6.71 17.55 -3.73
N LEU A 121 7.36 16.42 -4.02
CA LEU A 121 8.77 16.37 -4.39
C LEU A 121 8.97 16.38 -5.90
N PHE A 122 8.14 15.64 -6.63
CA PHE A 122 8.28 15.38 -8.07
C PHE A 122 7.02 15.76 -8.85
N PRO A 123 7.17 16.28 -10.08
CA PRO A 123 6.04 16.61 -10.92
C PRO A 123 5.33 15.34 -11.40
N LEU A 124 4.00 15.32 -11.31
CA LEU A 124 3.19 14.17 -11.73
C LEU A 124 1.83 14.62 -12.29
N HIS A 125 1.40 13.97 -13.37
CA HIS A 125 0.10 14.23 -13.97
C HIS A 125 -1.02 13.77 -13.04
N LYS A 126 -2.03 14.61 -12.78
CA LYS A 126 -3.10 14.35 -11.78
C LYS A 126 -3.85 13.04 -12.00
N ILE A 127 -4.26 12.76 -13.24
CA ILE A 127 -5.01 11.53 -13.55
C ILE A 127 -4.11 10.30 -13.44
N THR A 128 -2.85 10.43 -13.86
CA THR A 128 -1.86 9.36 -13.72
C THR A 128 -1.59 9.06 -12.24
N TYR A 129 -1.45 10.08 -11.41
CA TYR A 129 -1.32 9.93 -9.96
C TYR A 129 -2.49 9.15 -9.35
N LEU A 130 -3.73 9.54 -9.66
CA LEU A 130 -4.92 8.85 -9.16
C LEU A 130 -4.99 7.40 -9.66
N GLY A 131 -4.68 7.16 -10.93
CA GLY A 131 -4.65 5.82 -11.52
C GLY A 131 -3.60 4.92 -10.85
N LEU A 132 -2.39 5.44 -10.62
CA LEU A 132 -1.34 4.75 -9.89
C LEU A 132 -1.72 4.49 -8.44
N TYR A 133 -2.33 5.48 -7.77
CA TYR A 133 -2.80 5.34 -6.39
C TYR A 133 -3.84 4.22 -6.25
N ILE A 134 -4.79 4.11 -7.18
CA ILE A 134 -5.75 2.99 -7.22
C ILE A 134 -5.00 1.67 -7.48
N PHE A 135 -4.10 1.66 -8.47
CA PHE A 135 -3.33 0.47 -8.84
C PHE A 135 -2.54 -0.10 -7.65
N VAL A 136 -1.82 0.73 -6.90
CA VAL A 136 -1.00 0.27 -5.75
C VAL A 136 -1.87 -0.22 -4.58
N ASN A 137 -3.08 0.30 -4.41
CA ASN A 137 -4.04 -0.23 -3.42
C ASN A 137 -4.56 -1.61 -3.82
N VAL A 138 -4.91 -1.80 -5.10
CA VAL A 138 -5.28 -3.12 -5.64
C VAL A 138 -4.11 -4.09 -5.52
N TRP A 139 -2.90 -3.66 -5.87
CA TRP A 139 -1.68 -4.44 -5.70
C TRP A 139 -1.48 -4.87 -4.25
N THR A 140 -1.61 -3.95 -3.29
CA THR A 140 -1.48 -4.22 -1.84
C THR A 140 -2.46 -5.29 -1.37
N ILE A 141 -3.70 -5.26 -1.86
CA ILE A 141 -4.69 -6.31 -1.58
C ILE A 141 -4.29 -7.63 -2.22
N SER A 142 -3.88 -7.61 -3.49
CA SER A 142 -3.52 -8.82 -4.24
C SER A 142 -2.32 -9.56 -3.64
N ILE A 143 -1.31 -8.84 -3.15
CA ILE A 143 -0.16 -9.48 -2.48
C ILE A 143 -0.51 -10.04 -1.08
N HIS A 144 -1.75 -9.87 -0.62
CA HIS A 144 -2.27 -10.35 0.66
C HIS A 144 -3.54 -11.19 0.52
N ASP A 145 -3.96 -11.56 -0.70
CA ASP A 145 -5.17 -12.36 -0.90
C ASP A 145 -4.99 -13.85 -0.57
N GLY A 146 -3.73 -14.29 -0.40
CA GLY A 146 -3.39 -15.69 -0.14
C GLY A 146 -3.62 -16.62 -1.34
N ASP A 147 -3.98 -16.08 -2.50
CA ASP A 147 -4.18 -16.80 -3.75
C ASP A 147 -2.88 -16.80 -4.56
N TYR A 148 -2.04 -17.81 -4.31
CA TYR A 148 -0.77 -18.02 -5.01
C TYR A 148 -0.95 -18.51 -6.46
N ARG A 149 -1.99 -18.04 -7.18
CA ARG A 149 -2.26 -18.38 -8.58
C ARG A 149 -1.30 -17.66 -9.50
N VAL A 150 -0.08 -18.17 -9.54
CA VAL A 150 0.93 -17.75 -10.48
C VAL A 150 0.50 -18.17 -11.91
N PRO A 151 0.63 -17.27 -12.93
CA PRO A 151 0.44 -17.63 -14.34
C PRO A 151 1.22 -18.90 -14.69
N ARG A 152 0.64 -19.80 -15.50
CA ARG A 152 1.23 -21.13 -15.75
C ARG A 152 2.73 -21.08 -16.12
N LEU A 153 3.12 -20.07 -16.89
CA LEU A 153 4.50 -19.84 -17.32
C LEU A 153 5.47 -19.57 -16.16
N LEU A 154 5.02 -18.82 -15.14
CA LEU A 154 5.86 -18.37 -14.02
C LEU A 154 5.84 -19.31 -12.81
N ARG A 155 4.95 -20.33 -12.80
CA ARG A 155 4.84 -21.29 -11.69
C ARG A 155 6.16 -21.97 -11.36
N HIS A 156 6.95 -22.33 -12.37
CA HIS A 156 8.23 -23.03 -12.20
C HIS A 156 9.36 -22.16 -11.63
N VAL A 157 9.19 -20.83 -11.68
CA VAL A 157 10.16 -19.85 -11.17
C VAL A 157 9.75 -19.38 -9.78
N ILE A 158 8.47 -19.10 -9.58
CA ILE A 158 7.95 -18.44 -8.37
C ILE A 158 7.54 -19.45 -7.30
N ASN A 159 6.88 -20.55 -7.66
CA ASN A 159 6.65 -21.64 -6.72
C ASN A 159 7.87 -22.56 -6.79
N ALA A 160 8.90 -22.23 -5.99
CA ALA A 160 10.01 -23.12 -5.76
C ALA A 160 9.44 -24.52 -5.42
N ARG A 161 9.91 -25.53 -6.16
CA ARG A 161 9.43 -26.92 -6.07
C ARG A 161 9.44 -27.37 -4.61
N CYS A 162 8.25 -27.62 -4.06
CA CYS A 162 8.06 -28.66 -3.05
C CYS A 162 7.56 -29.90 -3.77
#